data_AF-A0A6S7BCE1-F1
#
_entry.id   AF-A0A6S7BCE1-F1
#
_cell.length_a   1.000
_cell.length_b   1.000
_cell.length_c   1.000
_cell.angle_alpha   90.00
_cell.angle_beta   90.00
_cell.angle_gamma   90.00
#
_symmetry.space_group_name_H-M   'P 1'
#
loop_
_entity.id
_entity.type
_entity.pdbx_description
1 polymer ?
#
loop_
_entity_poly.entity_id
_entity_poly.type
_entity_poly.pdbx_seq_one_letter_code
_entity_poly.pdbx_strand_id
1 'polypeptide(L)'
;MPIENWVAIVPGKQGVAWLRKETGRGVRVTVLTNSLAATDVAAVHAGYQRYRKDLLDAGVHLYELKPAASEDPQQKKTSMLGSSKASLHAKTYVFDKSSIFIGSMNLDPRSITLNTEIGVYCESSALASQVVNGLEPKLDQIAWRLEERPNANGTVRIVWIDTHADGTATEIDEPGVSGLKRIGIWFLGLLPIESEL
;
A
#
# COMPACT_ATOMS: atom_id res chain seq x y z
N MET A 1 -12.55 19.27 15.54
CA MET A 1 -12.40 17.81 15.32
C MET A 1 -11.35 17.62 14.26
N PRO A 2 -10.19 17.00 14.55
CA PRO A 2 -9.28 16.62 13.48
C PRO A 2 -9.93 15.46 12.73
N ILE A 3 -10.14 15.64 11.42
CA ILE A 3 -10.58 14.58 10.52
C ILE A 3 -9.33 13.74 10.25
N GLU A 4 -9.20 12.63 10.96
CA GLU A 4 -8.14 11.65 10.73
C GLU A 4 -8.51 10.85 9.47
N ASN A 5 -7.88 11.20 8.35
CA ASN A 5 -8.11 10.55 7.07
C ASN A 5 -7.11 9.40 6.87
N TRP A 6 -7.62 8.18 6.96
CA TRP A 6 -6.89 6.92 6.84
C TRP A 6 -6.65 6.56 5.36
N VAL A 7 -5.48 5.99 5.06
CA VAL A 7 -5.16 5.38 3.76
C VAL A 7 -5.04 3.89 4.03
N ALA A 8 -6.07 3.13 3.65
CA ALA A 8 -6.14 1.70 3.87
C ALA A 8 -6.61 1.02 2.58
N ILE A 9 -5.87 -0.01 2.16
CA ILE A 9 -6.38 -0.98 1.21
C ILE A 9 -6.82 -2.20 2.01
N VAL A 10 -8.12 -2.42 2.11
CA VAL A 10 -8.70 -3.61 2.73
C VAL A 10 -9.63 -4.20 1.68
N PRO A 11 -9.10 -4.87 0.65
CA PRO A 11 -9.84 -5.15 -0.57
C PRO A 11 -11.03 -6.11 -0.33
N GLY A 12 -11.00 -6.85 0.77
CA GLY A 12 -11.93 -7.94 1.03
C GLY A 12 -11.78 -9.07 0.02
N LYS A 13 -12.54 -10.15 0.21
CA LYS A 13 -12.50 -11.30 -0.72
C LYS A 13 -12.91 -10.93 -2.14
N GLN A 14 -13.89 -10.02 -2.30
CA GLN A 14 -14.38 -9.59 -3.60
C GLN A 14 -13.33 -8.74 -4.34
N GLY A 15 -12.67 -7.81 -3.66
CA GLY A 15 -11.61 -7.00 -4.26
C GLY A 15 -10.41 -7.84 -4.68
N VAL A 16 -9.97 -8.80 -3.85
CA VAL A 16 -8.91 -9.75 -4.23
C VAL A 16 -9.31 -10.58 -5.46
N ALA A 17 -10.54 -11.10 -5.49
CA ALA A 17 -11.03 -11.88 -6.62
C ALA A 17 -11.07 -11.05 -7.91
N TRP A 18 -11.48 -9.79 -7.82
CA TRP A 18 -11.43 -8.86 -8.94
C TRP A 18 -9.99 -8.62 -9.41
N LEU A 19 -9.07 -8.28 -8.51
CA LEU A 19 -7.66 -8.07 -8.83
C LEU A 19 -7.03 -9.32 -9.49
N ARG A 20 -7.30 -10.51 -8.96
CA ARG A 20 -6.84 -11.79 -9.53
C ARG A 20 -7.36 -12.02 -10.95
N LYS A 21 -8.60 -11.62 -11.22
CA LYS A 21 -9.17 -11.68 -12.57
C LYS A 21 -8.44 -10.73 -13.51
N GLU A 22 -8.14 -9.51 -13.08
CA GLU A 22 -7.42 -8.52 -13.89
C GLU A 22 -6.00 -8.99 -14.23
N THR A 23 -5.23 -9.40 -13.23
CA THR A 23 -3.87 -9.92 -13.42
C THR A 23 -3.85 -11.18 -14.28
N GLY A 24 -4.84 -12.07 -14.12
CA GLY A 24 -5.03 -13.24 -14.98
C GLY A 24 -5.32 -12.90 -16.46
N ARG A 25 -5.78 -11.68 -16.76
CA ARG A 25 -5.92 -11.14 -18.13
C ARG A 25 -4.64 -10.47 -18.65
N GLY A 26 -3.55 -10.48 -17.88
CA GLY A 26 -2.29 -9.84 -18.23
C GLY A 26 -2.20 -8.37 -17.81
N VAL A 27 -3.18 -7.86 -17.04
CA VAL A 27 -3.12 -6.49 -16.51
C VAL A 27 -2.08 -6.44 -15.39
N ARG A 28 -1.10 -5.53 -15.51
CA ARG A 28 -0.14 -5.30 -14.43
C ARG A 28 -0.77 -4.43 -13.35
N VAL A 29 -1.04 -5.01 -12.19
CA VAL A 29 -1.53 -4.27 -11.02
C VAL A 29 -0.37 -4.01 -10.07
N THR A 30 -0.14 -2.75 -9.73
CA THR A 30 0.81 -2.34 -8.67
C THR A 30 0.06 -1.60 -7.58
N VAL A 31 0.29 -2.01 -6.33
CA VAL A 31 -0.29 -1.39 -5.14
C VAL A 31 0.85 -0.83 -4.29
N LEU A 32 0.78 0.47 -3.99
CA LEU A 32 1.62 1.13 -3.01
C LEU A 32 0.75 1.53 -1.82
N THR A 33 1.09 1.05 -0.64
CA THR A 33 0.33 1.34 0.59
C THR A 33 1.26 1.68 1.75
N ASN A 34 0.71 2.23 2.83
CA ASN A 34 1.50 2.52 4.03
C ASN A 34 1.95 1.20 4.70
N SER A 35 3.19 1.16 5.18
CA SER A 35 3.69 0.06 6.01
C SER A 35 3.23 0.20 7.48
N LEU A 36 3.38 -0.87 8.27
CA LEU A 36 3.21 -0.80 9.73
C LEU A 36 4.12 0.25 10.36
N ALA A 37 5.35 0.35 9.85
CA ALA A 37 6.35 1.28 10.34
C ALA A 37 6.04 2.74 9.98
N ALA A 38 5.22 2.98 8.94
CA ALA A 38 4.82 4.30 8.48
C ALA A 38 3.41 4.73 8.97
N THR A 39 2.73 3.89 9.77
CA THR A 39 1.34 4.13 10.21
C THR A 39 1.26 4.36 11.73
N ASP A 40 0.50 5.36 12.17
CA ASP A 40 0.33 5.72 13.59
C ASP A 40 -0.71 4.84 14.34
N VAL A 41 -1.51 4.04 13.63
CA VAL A 41 -2.58 3.19 14.21
C VAL A 41 -2.51 1.76 13.71
N ALA A 42 -2.20 0.85 14.63
CA ALA A 42 -1.87 -0.54 14.33
C ALA A 42 -3.08 -1.43 13.95
N ALA A 43 -4.30 -1.03 14.31
CA ALA A 43 -5.52 -1.81 14.09
C ALA A 43 -5.92 -1.92 12.60
N VAL A 44 -5.75 -0.85 11.82
CA VAL A 44 -6.04 -0.85 10.36
C VAL A 44 -4.99 -1.67 9.61
N HIS A 45 -3.74 -1.60 10.06
CA HIS A 45 -2.69 -2.42 9.50
C HIS A 45 -3.00 -3.91 9.70
N ALA A 46 -3.49 -4.32 10.87
CA ALA A 46 -3.92 -5.71 11.13
C ALA A 46 -4.98 -6.20 10.11
N GLY A 47 -5.90 -5.31 9.72
CA GLY A 47 -6.93 -5.60 8.71
C GLY A 47 -6.39 -5.81 7.29
N TYR A 48 -5.29 -5.15 6.93
CA TYR A 48 -4.60 -5.30 5.64
C TYR A 48 -3.57 -6.44 5.64
N GLN A 49 -2.85 -6.67 6.75
CA GLN A 49 -1.79 -7.68 6.88
C GLN A 49 -2.23 -9.07 6.39
N ARG A 50 -3.47 -9.45 6.70
CA ARG A 50 -4.07 -10.72 6.28
C ARG A 50 -4.26 -10.89 4.77
N TYR A 51 -4.35 -9.79 4.03
CA TYR A 51 -4.55 -9.81 2.57
C TYR A 51 -3.25 -9.75 1.77
N ARG A 52 -2.08 -9.57 2.41
CA ARG A 52 -0.79 -9.52 1.68
C ARG A 52 -0.57 -10.77 0.84
N LYS A 53 -0.74 -11.95 1.45
CA LYS A 53 -0.62 -13.23 0.76
C LYS A 53 -1.63 -13.33 -0.38
N ASP A 54 -2.90 -13.05 -0.11
CA ASP A 54 -3.96 -13.11 -1.10
C ASP A 54 -3.72 -12.20 -2.32
N LEU A 55 -3.14 -11.01 -2.10
CA LEU A 55 -2.76 -10.05 -3.15
C LEU A 55 -1.55 -10.55 -3.95
N LEU A 56 -0.51 -11.04 -3.28
CA LEU A 56 0.67 -11.62 -3.93
C LEU A 56 0.30 -12.87 -4.75
N ASP A 57 -0.51 -13.77 -4.20
CA ASP A 57 -1.09 -14.93 -4.88
C ASP A 57 -1.99 -14.52 -6.06
N ALA A 58 -2.59 -13.33 -5.99
CA ALA A 58 -3.35 -12.73 -7.09
C ALA A 58 -2.45 -12.08 -8.15
N GLY A 59 -1.12 -12.13 -8.04
CA GLY A 59 -0.19 -11.54 -9.01
C GLY A 59 -0.06 -10.01 -8.92
N VAL A 60 -0.47 -9.42 -7.79
CA VAL A 60 -0.34 -7.98 -7.54
C VAL A 60 1.11 -7.67 -7.13
N HIS A 61 1.71 -6.64 -7.75
CA HIS A 61 2.98 -6.11 -7.31
C HIS A 61 2.76 -5.21 -6.09
N LEU A 62 3.15 -5.68 -4.92
CA LEU A 62 2.82 -5.03 -3.65
C LEU A 62 4.03 -4.31 -3.05
N TYR A 63 3.84 -3.03 -2.72
CA TYR A 63 4.84 -2.16 -2.11
C TYR A 63 4.31 -1.52 -0.83
N GLU A 64 5.16 -1.50 0.19
CA GLU A 64 4.86 -0.86 1.48
C GLU A 64 5.84 0.27 1.76
N LEU A 65 5.33 1.50 1.97
CA LEU A 65 6.16 2.69 2.15
C LEU A 65 7.12 2.57 3.34
N LYS A 66 8.39 2.91 3.12
CA LYS A 66 9.37 3.07 4.19
C LYS A 66 8.97 4.29 5.03
N PRO A 67 9.19 4.29 6.36
CA PRO A 67 9.07 5.51 7.15
C PRO A 67 9.98 6.56 6.52
N ALA A 68 9.50 7.80 6.35
CA ALA A 68 10.37 8.86 5.87
C ALA A 68 11.53 9.02 6.87
N ALA A 69 12.72 8.58 6.47
CA ALA A 69 13.94 8.94 7.16
C ALA A 69 13.98 10.47 7.19
N SER A 70 13.86 11.02 8.39
CA SER A 70 13.97 12.44 8.64
C SER A 70 15.38 12.88 8.33
N GLU A 71 15.73 13.19 7.06
CA GLU A 71 16.97 13.90 6.67
C GLU A 71 17.11 14.10 5.14
N ASP A 72 16.24 14.90 4.51
CA ASP A 72 16.67 15.73 3.36
C ASP A 72 15.71 16.92 3.14
N PRO A 73 16.12 18.16 3.47
CA PRO A 73 15.33 19.36 3.23
C PRO A 73 15.07 19.68 1.74
N GLN A 74 15.85 19.13 0.79
CA GLN A 74 15.76 19.50 -0.63
C GLN A 74 14.69 18.74 -1.42
N GLN A 75 14.24 17.57 -0.98
CA GLN A 75 13.20 16.78 -1.67
C GLN A 75 11.77 17.30 -1.47
N LYS A 76 11.58 18.38 -0.68
CA LYS A 76 10.27 18.93 -0.33
C LYS A 76 9.48 19.56 -1.48
N LYS A 77 10.08 19.79 -2.66
CA LYS A 77 9.48 20.68 -3.69
C LYS A 77 8.75 19.99 -4.85
N THR A 78 8.73 18.66 -4.94
CA THR A 78 8.17 17.97 -6.12
C THR A 78 7.14 16.88 -5.81
N SER A 79 6.73 16.71 -4.55
CA SER A 79 5.73 15.68 -4.23
C SER A 79 4.31 16.15 -4.57
N MET A 80 3.79 15.70 -5.71
CA MET A 80 2.34 15.66 -5.97
C MET A 80 1.61 14.70 -5.00
N LEU A 81 2.37 13.94 -4.21
CA LEU A 81 1.91 13.03 -3.15
C LEU A 81 2.13 13.71 -1.78
N GLY A 82 1.20 14.59 -1.42
CA GLY A 82 0.98 15.17 -0.08
C GLY A 82 2.16 15.26 0.90
N SER A 83 2.71 16.45 1.06
CA SER A 83 3.71 16.74 2.10
C SER A 83 3.08 16.93 3.48
N SER A 84 3.23 15.95 4.37
CA SER A 84 3.62 16.15 5.77
C SER A 84 3.73 14.79 6.46
N LYS A 85 4.96 14.30 6.69
CA LYS A 85 5.28 13.03 7.36
C LYS A 85 4.70 11.78 6.68
N ALA A 86 5.33 11.34 5.58
CA ALA A 86 5.25 10.00 4.98
C ALA A 86 3.86 9.36 4.75
N SER A 87 2.77 10.10 4.88
CA SER A 87 1.42 9.60 4.67
C SER A 87 0.98 9.91 3.24
N LEU A 88 0.61 8.86 2.50
CA LEU A 88 0.11 8.93 1.13
C LEU A 88 -1.32 9.53 1.09
N HIS A 89 -1.48 10.81 1.44
CA HIS A 89 -2.79 11.43 1.69
C HIS A 89 -3.73 11.47 0.47
N ALA A 90 -3.21 11.36 -0.76
CA ALA A 90 -4.01 11.31 -1.98
C ALA A 90 -4.14 9.86 -2.46
N LYS A 91 -5.37 9.34 -2.46
CA LYS A 91 -5.66 8.01 -3.01
C LYS A 91 -5.80 8.17 -4.52
N THR A 92 -4.79 7.68 -5.20
CA THR A 92 -4.59 7.91 -6.62
C THR A 92 -4.58 6.57 -7.32
N TYR A 93 -5.45 6.42 -8.32
CA TYR A 93 -5.47 5.25 -9.20
C TYR A 93 -5.13 5.73 -10.61
N VAL A 94 -4.15 5.11 -11.24
CA VAL A 94 -3.78 5.39 -12.62
C VAL A 94 -4.11 4.17 -13.47
N PHE A 95 -4.78 4.41 -14.60
CA PHE A 95 -5.18 3.37 -15.55
C PHE A 95 -4.47 3.61 -16.88
N ASP A 96 -3.77 2.58 -17.37
CA ASP A 96 -3.10 2.53 -18.68
C ASP A 96 -2.22 3.73 -19.05
N LYS A 97 -1.75 4.50 -18.04
CA LYS A 97 -1.09 5.80 -18.21
C LYS A 97 -1.91 6.80 -19.06
N SER A 98 -3.23 6.61 -19.17
CA SER A 98 -4.15 7.43 -19.97
C SER A 98 -5.19 8.16 -19.13
N SER A 99 -5.59 7.61 -17.99
CA SER A 99 -6.51 8.25 -17.06
C SER A 99 -6.08 8.09 -15.62
N ILE A 100 -6.54 9.01 -14.78
CA ILE A 100 -6.20 9.09 -13.37
C ILE A 100 -7.45 9.43 -12.57
N PHE A 101 -7.63 8.73 -11.46
CA PHE A 101 -8.59 9.07 -10.43
C PHE A 101 -7.84 9.55 -9.19
N ILE A 102 -8.28 10.68 -8.63
CA ILE A 102 -7.78 11.21 -7.36
C ILE A 102 -8.98 11.49 -6.47
N GLY A 103 -9.01 10.93 -5.27
CA GLY A 103 -10.14 11.15 -4.37
C GLY A 103 -9.90 10.73 -2.93
N SER A 104 -10.98 10.77 -2.15
CA SER A 104 -11.01 10.30 -0.76
C SER A 104 -11.29 8.81 -0.63
N MET A 105 -11.77 8.16 -1.71
CA MET A 105 -12.20 6.75 -1.75
C MET A 105 -11.06 5.76 -1.49
N ASN A 106 -11.12 5.06 -0.36
CA ASN A 106 -10.30 3.89 -0.07
C ASN A 106 -10.79 2.68 -0.89
N LEU A 107 -9.91 1.70 -1.12
CA LEU A 107 -10.30 0.38 -1.63
C LEU A 107 -10.65 -0.54 -0.46
N ASP A 108 -11.76 -0.24 0.21
CA ASP A 108 -12.34 -1.09 1.25
C ASP A 108 -13.89 -1.13 1.16
N PRO A 109 -14.54 -2.20 1.65
CA PRO A 109 -15.99 -2.36 1.56
C PRO A 109 -16.79 -1.21 2.17
N ARG A 110 -16.34 -0.63 3.29
CA ARG A 110 -17.03 0.47 3.95
C ARG A 110 -16.99 1.74 3.10
N SER A 111 -15.83 2.11 2.57
CA SER A 111 -15.68 3.30 1.72
C SER A 111 -16.54 3.19 0.46
N ILE A 112 -16.70 1.97 -0.07
CA ILE A 112 -17.56 1.70 -1.25
C ILE A 112 -19.06 1.73 -0.91
N THR A 113 -19.46 1.27 0.28
CA THR A 113 -20.88 1.02 0.60
C THR A 113 -21.52 2.02 1.56
N LEU A 114 -20.73 2.69 2.40
CA LEU A 114 -21.22 3.48 3.53
C LEU A 114 -20.74 4.94 3.51
N ASN A 115 -19.60 5.25 2.88
CA ASN A 115 -19.08 6.61 2.87
C ASN A 115 -19.55 7.41 1.65
N THR A 116 -19.80 8.70 1.85
CA THR A 116 -19.91 9.67 0.76
C THR A 116 -18.51 10.11 0.35
N GLU A 117 -18.00 9.56 -0.74
CA GLU A 117 -16.67 9.87 -1.25
C GLU A 117 -16.71 10.95 -2.33
N ILE A 118 -15.66 11.75 -2.45
CA ILE A 118 -15.47 12.69 -3.55
C ILE A 118 -14.19 12.34 -4.29
N GLY A 119 -14.24 12.43 -5.63
CA GLY A 119 -13.10 12.19 -6.47
C GLY A 119 -13.21 12.91 -7.80
N VAL A 120 -12.05 13.14 -8.40
CA VAL A 120 -11.92 13.66 -9.76
C VAL A 120 -11.37 12.55 -10.62
N TYR A 121 -12.13 12.18 -11.65
CA TYR A 121 -11.66 11.34 -12.74
C TYR A 121 -11.21 12.25 -13.89
N CYS A 122 -9.99 12.05 -14.37
CA CYS A 122 -9.40 12.84 -15.43
C CYS A 122 -8.82 11.93 -16.51
N GLU A 123 -9.28 12.11 -17.75
CA GLU A 123 -8.71 11.49 -18.94
C GLU A 123 -7.60 12.37 -19.49
N SER A 124 -6.40 12.16 -18.98
CA SER A 124 -5.22 12.91 -19.39
C SER A 124 -4.00 12.02 -19.35
N SER A 125 -3.56 11.58 -20.53
CA SER A 125 -2.36 10.77 -20.67
C SER A 125 -1.11 11.50 -20.18
N ALA A 126 -1.06 12.82 -20.35
CA ALA A 126 0.03 13.64 -19.84
C ALA A 126 0.12 13.57 -18.30
N LEU A 127 -1.00 13.77 -17.59
CA LEU A 127 -1.03 13.72 -16.12
C LEU A 127 -0.79 12.31 -15.59
N ALA A 128 -1.47 11.32 -16.17
CA ALA A 128 -1.34 9.92 -15.79
C ALA A 128 0.11 9.42 -15.99
N SER A 129 0.73 9.75 -17.12
CA SER A 129 2.14 9.42 -17.38
C SER A 129 3.10 10.17 -16.46
N GLN A 130 2.83 11.43 -16.14
CA GLN A 130 3.67 12.21 -15.23
C GLN A 130 3.72 11.58 -13.84
N VAL A 131 2.56 11.16 -13.31
CA VAL A 131 2.48 10.50 -12.00
C VAL A 131 3.24 9.17 -12.02
N VAL A 132 2.99 8.32 -13.02
CA VAL A 132 3.63 7.01 -13.08
C VAL A 132 5.13 7.12 -13.30
N ASN A 133 5.57 7.95 -14.26
CA ASN A 133 7.00 8.11 -14.55
C ASN A 133 7.77 8.80 -13.41
N GLY A 134 7.09 9.60 -12.58
CA GLY A 134 7.68 10.20 -11.39
C GLY A 134 7.83 9.22 -10.22
N LEU A 135 6.96 8.21 -10.14
CA LEU A 135 6.87 7.28 -9.03
C LEU A 135 7.56 5.93 -9.30
N GLU A 136 7.27 5.31 -10.46
CA GLU A 136 7.71 3.95 -10.84
C GLU A 136 9.23 3.75 -10.67
N PRO A 137 10.13 4.66 -11.13
CA PRO A 137 11.57 4.50 -10.96
C PRO A 137 12.06 4.62 -9.51
N LYS A 138 11.23 5.17 -8.62
CA LYS A 138 11.59 5.43 -7.21
C LYS A 138 10.95 4.44 -6.25
N LEU A 139 10.06 3.55 -6.73
CA LEU A 139 9.28 2.65 -5.87
C LEU A 139 10.17 1.84 -4.93
N ASP A 140 11.18 1.16 -5.46
CA ASP A 140 12.10 0.33 -4.66
C ASP A 140 12.96 1.16 -3.66
N GLN A 141 13.13 2.46 -3.92
CA GLN A 141 13.87 3.35 -3.02
C GLN A 141 13.01 3.82 -1.85
N ILE A 142 11.74 4.19 -2.13
CA ILE A 142 10.82 4.78 -1.14
C ILE A 142 9.96 3.74 -0.41
N ALA A 143 9.88 2.51 -0.93
CA ALA A 143 9.05 1.44 -0.42
C ALA A 143 9.81 0.12 -0.40
N TRP A 144 9.40 -0.77 0.50
CA TRP A 144 9.80 -2.17 0.46
C TRP A 144 8.89 -2.92 -0.50
N ARG A 145 9.49 -3.72 -1.40
CA ARG A 145 8.72 -4.61 -2.28
C ARG A 145 8.45 -5.91 -1.54
N LEU A 146 7.18 -6.34 -1.52
CA LEU A 146 6.81 -7.59 -0.87
C LEU A 146 6.94 -8.74 -1.86
N GLU A 147 7.56 -9.83 -1.43
CA GLU A 147 7.70 -11.04 -2.23
C GLU A 147 7.44 -12.29 -1.40
N GLU A 148 6.95 -13.34 -2.05
CA GLU A 148 6.85 -14.66 -1.43
C GLU A 148 8.17 -15.42 -1.56
N ARG A 149 8.57 -16.10 -0.49
CA ARG A 149 9.75 -16.96 -0.43
C ARG A 149 9.41 -18.33 0.12
N PRO A 150 9.90 -19.41 -0.51
CA PRO A 150 9.78 -20.75 0.05
C PRO A 150 10.71 -20.87 1.27
N ASN A 151 10.19 -21.45 2.35
CA ASN A 151 10.96 -21.88 3.50
C ASN A 151 11.56 -23.27 3.25
N ALA A 152 12.58 -23.63 4.02
CA ALA A 152 13.23 -24.94 3.97
C ALA A 152 12.27 -26.12 4.25
N ASN A 153 11.16 -25.87 4.94
CA ASN A 153 10.12 -26.86 5.24
C ASN A 153 8.98 -26.90 4.20
N GLY A 154 9.10 -26.18 3.08
CA GLY A 154 8.10 -26.13 2.01
C GLY A 154 6.91 -25.19 2.26
N THR A 155 6.86 -24.48 3.40
CA THR A 155 5.88 -23.40 3.58
C THR A 155 6.32 -22.13 2.87
N VAL A 156 5.40 -21.21 2.63
CA VAL A 156 5.73 -19.90 2.05
C VAL A 156 5.70 -18.84 3.14
N ARG A 157 6.71 -17.96 3.16
CA ARG A 157 6.72 -16.73 3.95
C ARG A 157 6.77 -15.50 3.05
N ILE A 158 6.31 -14.37 3.56
CA ILE A 158 6.45 -13.08 2.90
C ILE A 158 7.73 -12.42 3.42
N VAL A 159 8.53 -11.87 2.51
CA VAL A 159 9.71 -11.07 2.81
C VAL A 159 9.55 -9.67 2.21
N TRP A 160 10.26 -8.71 2.80
CA TRP A 160 10.35 -7.34 2.30
C TRP A 160 11.71 -7.18 1.66
N ILE A 161 11.73 -6.78 0.39
CA ILE A 161 12.95 -6.47 -0.35
C ILE A 161 13.26 -4.99 -0.13
N ASP A 162 14.36 -4.74 0.57
CA ASP A 162 14.87 -3.40 0.82
C ASP A 162 16.00 -3.08 -0.17
N THR A 163 15.70 -2.17 -1.11
CA THR A 163 16.68 -1.70 -2.09
C THR A 163 17.39 -0.46 -1.57
N HIS A 164 18.71 -0.55 -1.45
CA HIS A 164 19.61 0.50 -1.00
C HIS A 164 19.93 1.48 -2.14
N ALA A 165 20.47 2.65 -1.79
CA ALA A 165 20.79 3.70 -2.76
C ALA A 165 21.84 3.29 -3.80
N ASP A 166 22.68 2.30 -3.48
CA ASP A 166 23.68 1.72 -4.39
C ASP A 166 23.09 0.65 -5.34
N GLY A 167 21.79 0.37 -5.25
CA GLY A 167 21.09 -0.62 -6.05
C GLY A 167 21.18 -2.05 -5.50
N THR A 168 21.88 -2.27 -4.39
CA THR A 168 21.86 -3.57 -3.72
C THR A 168 20.51 -3.79 -3.02
N ALA A 169 20.03 -5.03 -3.02
CA ALA A 169 18.77 -5.40 -2.38
C ALA A 169 19.01 -6.43 -1.28
N THR A 170 18.42 -6.20 -0.11
CA THR A 170 18.46 -7.11 1.04
C THR A 170 17.07 -7.57 1.41
N GLU A 171 16.94 -8.85 1.77
CA GLU A 171 15.68 -9.38 2.30
C GLU A 171 15.60 -9.15 3.80
N ILE A 172 14.49 -8.59 4.25
CA ILE A 172 14.18 -8.40 5.67
C ILE A 172 12.83 -9.05 6.00
N ASP A 173 12.69 -9.47 7.25
CA ASP A 173 11.37 -9.78 7.82
C ASP A 173 10.62 -8.48 8.14
N GLU A 174 9.34 -8.60 8.51
CA GLU A 174 8.43 -7.47 8.72
C GLU A 174 9.07 -6.30 9.49
N PRO A 175 9.29 -5.15 8.84
CA PRO A 175 10.00 -4.02 9.43
C PRO A 175 9.14 -3.28 10.47
N GLY A 176 9.77 -2.80 11.54
CA GLY A 176 9.12 -2.00 12.59
C GLY A 176 8.48 -2.80 13.74
N VAL A 177 8.71 -4.12 13.81
CA VAL A 177 8.11 -4.97 14.85
C VAL A 177 9.08 -5.19 16.02
N SER A 178 9.01 -4.34 17.04
CA SER A 178 9.48 -4.72 18.37
C SER A 178 8.51 -5.76 18.95
N GLY A 179 8.98 -6.95 19.34
CA GLY A 179 8.15 -8.14 19.60
C GLY A 179 6.93 -7.99 20.53
N LEU A 180 6.90 -6.98 21.42
CA LEU A 180 5.74 -6.68 22.28
C LEU A 180 4.56 -6.03 21.53
N LYS A 181 4.81 -5.26 20.45
CA LYS A 181 3.74 -4.69 19.60
C LYS A 181 3.02 -5.77 18.78
N ARG A 182 3.71 -6.86 18.42
CA ARG A 182 3.16 -7.98 17.62
C ARG A 182 2.00 -8.70 18.33
N ILE A 183 2.09 -8.87 19.65
CA ILE A 183 1.06 -9.56 20.46
C ILE A 183 -0.21 -8.72 20.57
N GLY A 184 -0.07 -7.40 20.75
CA GLY A 184 -1.22 -6.49 20.81
C GLY A 184 -1.97 -6.36 19.48
N ILE A 185 -1.24 -6.33 18.36
CA ILE A 185 -1.83 -6.25 17.00
C ILE A 185 -2.56 -7.56 16.65
N TRP A 186 -1.97 -8.71 16.99
CA TRP A 186 -2.61 -10.01 16.81
C TRP A 186 -3.89 -10.16 17.65
N PHE A 187 -3.89 -9.64 18.89
CA PHE A 187 -5.07 -9.66 19.75
C PHE A 187 -6.22 -8.77 19.24
N LEU A 188 -5.90 -7.62 18.62
CA LEU A 188 -6.89 -6.75 17.99
C LEU A 188 -7.43 -7.32 16.67
N GLY A 189 -6.61 -8.07 15.91
CA GLY A 189 -7.04 -8.76 14.69
C GLY A 189 -7.99 -9.95 14.92
N LEU A 190 -8.11 -10.42 16.16
CA LEU A 190 -9.04 -11.48 16.57
C LEU A 190 -10.45 -10.97 16.92
N LEU A 191 -10.64 -9.66 17.06
CA LEU A 191 -11.94 -9.07 17.30
C LEU A 191 -12.71 -8.92 15.97
N PRO A 192 -14.05 -9.13 15.95
CA PRO A 192 -14.87 -8.95 14.76
C PRO A 192 -15.09 -7.45 14.51
N ILE A 193 -14.06 -6.75 14.03
CA ILE A 193 -14.10 -5.31 13.69
C ILE A 193 -14.37 -5.10 12.19
N GLU A 194 -14.57 -6.19 11.43
CA GLU A 194 -14.78 -6.15 9.97
C GLU A 194 -16.05 -5.42 9.54
N SER A 195 -17.05 -5.29 10.42
CA SER A 195 -18.30 -4.59 10.11
C SER A 195 -18.22 -3.07 10.33
N GLU A 196 -17.16 -2.58 10.99
CA GLU A 196 -17.02 -1.18 11.40
C GLU A 196 -15.82 -0.47 10.73
N LEU A 197 -15.06 -1.18 9.89
CA LEU A 197 -13.90 -0.67 9.15
C LEU A 197 -14.15 -0.57 7.67
#